data_AF-A0A524LSE1-F1
#
_entry.id   AF-A0A524LSE1-F1
#
_cell.length_a   1.000
_cell.length_b   1.000
_cell.length_c   1.000
_cell.angle_alpha   90.00
_cell.angle_beta   90.00
_cell.angle_gamma   90.00
#
_symmetry.space_group_name_H-M   'P 1'
#
loop_
_entity.id
_entity.type
_entity.pdbx_description
1 polymer ?
#
loop_
_entity_poly.entity_id
_entity_poly.type
_entity_poly.pdbx_seq_one_letter_code
_entity_poly.pdbx_strand_id
1 'polypeptide(L)'
;MSQTLSTLSLVHIDEISASKNEPDWLKQHRRNSLSIYESLPIETSPLYNKYTDAKKMDPQQVSLSVSTNDVVPSFLQKRLGELENETCIIQIGTHIHKIKISDELKSKGLVISSIEDAIKNNSDLVKKSLEASDSKNDKFTALNNAAFNSGVFIHIPKNLILEKPIHVLTCLSDDGISTISRNIVFADESSKATIVQELYSS
;
A
#
# COMPACT_ATOMS: atom_id res chain seq x y z
N MET A 1 -17.88 7.79 1.87
CA MET A 1 -18.87 7.06 1.05
C MET A 1 -18.12 5.99 0.28
N SER A 2 -18.63 4.77 0.21
CA SER A 2 -18.00 3.70 -0.58
C SER A 2 -18.40 3.82 -2.05
N GLN A 3 -17.50 3.39 -2.93
CA GLN A 3 -17.56 3.56 -4.38
C GLN A 3 -17.12 2.26 -5.05
N THR A 4 -17.84 1.80 -6.06
CA THR A 4 -17.37 0.64 -6.83
C THR A 4 -16.23 1.01 -7.77
N LEU A 5 -15.32 0.09 -8.07
CA LEU A 5 -14.22 0.32 -8.99
C LEU A 5 -14.70 0.67 -10.41
N SER A 6 -15.85 0.13 -10.83
CA SER A 6 -16.51 0.49 -12.10
C SER A 6 -16.93 1.96 -12.19
N THR A 7 -17.09 2.65 -11.06
CA THR A 7 -17.52 4.06 -10.97
C THR A 7 -16.41 4.97 -10.42
N LEU A 8 -15.16 4.49 -10.38
CA LEU A 8 -14.02 5.30 -9.96
C LEU A 8 -13.90 6.54 -10.86
N SER A 9 -13.71 7.71 -10.26
CA SER A 9 -13.74 9.00 -10.96
C SER A 9 -12.81 10.00 -10.29
N LEU A 10 -12.61 11.16 -10.94
CA LEU A 10 -11.80 12.25 -10.39
C LEU A 10 -12.32 12.76 -9.04
N VAL A 11 -13.62 12.69 -8.77
CA VAL A 11 -14.20 13.07 -7.48
C VAL A 11 -13.64 12.21 -6.37
N HIS A 12 -13.52 10.90 -6.58
CA HIS A 12 -12.98 9.96 -5.58
C HIS A 12 -11.49 10.16 -5.36
N ILE A 13 -10.74 10.44 -6.42
CA ILE A 13 -9.32 10.78 -6.29
C ILE A 13 -9.14 12.04 -5.44
N ASP A 14 -9.96 13.06 -5.68
CA ASP A 14 -9.94 14.29 -4.91
C ASP A 14 -10.34 14.07 -3.45
N GLU A 15 -11.33 13.20 -3.18
CA GLU A 15 -11.72 12.81 -1.82
C GLU A 15 -10.57 12.10 -1.08
N ILE A 16 -9.88 11.15 -1.74
CA ILE A 16 -8.71 10.47 -1.16
C ILE A 16 -7.64 11.52 -0.79
N SER A 17 -7.23 12.36 -1.73
CA SER A 17 -6.20 13.38 -1.47
C SER A 17 -6.61 14.38 -0.40
N ALA A 18 -7.87 14.83 -0.39
CA ALA A 18 -8.38 15.78 0.61
C ALA A 18 -8.42 15.16 2.01
N SER A 19 -8.88 13.93 2.14
CA SER A 19 -9.01 13.24 3.44
C SER A 19 -7.68 13.03 4.16
N LYS A 20 -6.60 12.84 3.40
CA LYS A 20 -5.26 12.59 3.93
C LYS A 20 -4.38 13.83 3.96
N ASN A 21 -4.90 14.97 3.50
CA ASN A 21 -4.19 16.24 3.34
C ASN A 21 -2.90 16.05 2.51
N GLU A 22 -3.05 15.40 1.36
CA GLU A 22 -1.93 15.08 0.47
C GLU A 22 -1.37 16.34 -0.21
N PRO A 23 -0.05 16.35 -0.52
CA PRO A 23 0.55 17.44 -1.27
C PRO A 23 0.02 17.50 -2.72
N ASP A 24 -0.02 18.70 -3.30
CA ASP A 24 -0.57 18.94 -4.65
C ASP A 24 0.08 18.07 -5.74
N TRP A 25 1.37 17.78 -5.63
CA TRP A 25 2.07 16.94 -6.59
C TRP A 25 1.50 15.52 -6.63
N LEU A 26 1.10 14.97 -5.48
CA LEU A 26 0.55 13.61 -5.39
C LEU A 26 -0.86 13.60 -5.95
N LYS A 27 -1.67 14.61 -5.63
CA LYS A 27 -3.00 14.79 -6.21
C LYS A 27 -2.94 14.82 -7.74
N GLN A 28 -2.01 15.57 -8.33
CA GLN A 28 -1.84 15.61 -9.78
C GLN A 28 -1.35 14.26 -10.35
N HIS A 29 -0.41 13.59 -9.66
CA HIS A 29 0.05 12.27 -10.06
C HIS A 29 -1.10 11.25 -10.10
N ARG A 30 -1.98 11.25 -9.07
CA ARG A 30 -3.14 10.37 -9.01
C ARG A 30 -4.14 10.64 -10.13
N ARG A 31 -4.48 11.91 -10.39
CA ARG A 31 -5.39 12.31 -11.47
C ARG A 31 -4.86 11.90 -12.85
N ASN A 32 -3.58 12.15 -13.11
CA ASN A 32 -2.94 11.73 -14.36
C ASN A 32 -2.97 10.21 -14.52
N SER A 33 -2.72 9.47 -13.44
CA SER A 33 -2.75 8.01 -13.44
C SER A 33 -4.16 7.46 -13.67
N LEU A 34 -5.21 8.10 -13.12
CA LEU A 34 -6.59 7.74 -13.41
C LEU A 34 -6.93 7.93 -14.89
N SER A 35 -6.54 9.06 -15.48
CA SER A 35 -6.76 9.32 -16.91
C SER A 35 -6.08 8.26 -17.78
N ILE A 36 -4.85 7.86 -17.42
CA ILE A 36 -4.16 6.76 -18.10
C ILE A 36 -4.92 5.44 -17.92
N TYR A 37 -5.33 5.10 -16.69
CA TYR A 37 -6.11 3.91 -16.39
C TYR A 37 -7.38 3.81 -17.25
N GLU A 38 -8.13 4.90 -17.40
CA GLU A 38 -9.34 4.98 -18.23
C GLU A 38 -9.04 4.78 -19.72
N SER A 39 -7.91 5.31 -20.19
CA SER A 39 -7.50 5.22 -21.60
C SER A 39 -6.96 3.84 -21.99
N LEU A 40 -6.37 3.11 -21.04
CA LEU A 40 -5.78 1.80 -21.29
C LEU A 40 -6.87 0.74 -21.47
N PRO A 41 -6.76 -0.16 -22.46
CA PRO A 41 -7.66 -1.32 -22.54
C PRO A 41 -7.46 -2.20 -21.31
N ILE A 42 -8.49 -2.97 -20.92
CA ILE A 42 -8.32 -4.09 -19.97
C ILE A 42 -7.28 -5.04 -20.59
N GLU A 43 -6.07 -4.99 -20.02
CA GLU A 43 -4.83 -5.68 -20.39
C GLU A 43 -4.88 -6.62 -21.61
N THR A 44 -4.11 -6.29 -22.65
CA THR A 44 -4.00 -7.09 -23.90
C THR A 44 -2.77 -8.00 -23.94
N SER A 45 -1.96 -8.03 -22.86
CA SER A 45 -0.74 -8.82 -22.81
C SER A 45 -1.05 -10.33 -22.99
N PRO A 46 -0.45 -11.00 -24.00
CA PRO A 46 -0.64 -12.43 -24.24
C PRO A 46 -0.25 -13.31 -23.04
N LEU A 47 0.66 -12.82 -22.18
CA LEU A 47 1.12 -13.54 -20.99
C LEU A 47 0.04 -13.63 -19.91
N TYR A 48 -0.80 -12.60 -19.76
CA TYR A 48 -1.94 -12.63 -18.86
C TYR A 48 -2.99 -13.63 -19.37
N ASN A 49 -3.40 -13.54 -20.64
CA ASN A 49 -4.37 -14.48 -21.23
C ASN A 49 -3.94 -15.96 -21.17
N LYS A 50 -2.64 -16.26 -21.09
CA LYS A 50 -2.13 -17.64 -21.08
C LYS A 50 -2.22 -18.31 -19.70
N TYR A 51 -2.16 -17.55 -18.60
CA TYR A 51 -2.03 -18.11 -17.24
C TYR A 51 -2.97 -17.49 -16.20
N THR A 52 -3.58 -16.34 -16.46
CA THR A 52 -4.49 -15.67 -15.51
C THR A 52 -5.52 -14.82 -16.25
N ASP A 53 -6.78 -15.20 -16.13
CA ASP A 53 -7.88 -14.44 -16.74
C ASP A 53 -8.21 -13.21 -15.88
N ALA A 54 -7.51 -12.11 -16.14
CA ALA A 54 -7.75 -10.82 -15.49
C ALA A 54 -9.18 -10.28 -15.72
N LYS A 55 -9.94 -10.84 -16.68
CA LYS A 55 -11.35 -10.50 -16.91
C LYS A 55 -12.28 -11.09 -15.84
N LYS A 56 -11.80 -12.00 -15.00
CA LYS A 56 -12.58 -12.58 -13.89
C LYS A 56 -12.82 -11.60 -12.74
N MET A 57 -12.03 -10.53 -12.64
CA MET A 57 -12.29 -9.49 -11.65
C MET A 57 -13.51 -8.69 -12.10
N ASP A 58 -14.58 -8.72 -11.32
CA ASP A 58 -15.76 -7.89 -11.52
C ASP A 58 -15.57 -6.52 -10.82
N PRO A 59 -15.35 -5.42 -11.56
CA PRO A 59 -15.12 -4.11 -10.95
C PRO A 59 -16.34 -3.58 -10.18
N GLN A 60 -17.54 -4.14 -10.37
CA GLN A 60 -18.73 -3.76 -9.60
C GLN A 60 -18.69 -4.32 -8.18
N GLN A 61 -17.92 -5.37 -7.93
CA GLN A 61 -17.78 -6.00 -6.60
C GLN A 61 -16.62 -5.43 -5.80
N VAL A 62 -15.72 -4.67 -6.44
CA VAL A 62 -14.61 -4.01 -5.75
C VAL A 62 -15.10 -2.67 -5.20
N SER A 63 -15.46 -2.66 -3.91
CA SER A 63 -15.87 -1.46 -3.19
C SER A 63 -14.66 -0.77 -2.57
N LEU A 64 -14.44 0.51 -2.88
CA LEU A 64 -13.34 1.33 -2.36
C LEU A 64 -13.92 2.41 -1.44
N SER A 65 -13.23 2.68 -0.35
CA SER A 65 -13.52 3.78 0.57
C SER A 65 -12.21 4.42 1.00
N VAL A 66 -12.30 5.68 1.45
CA VAL A 66 -11.19 6.43 2.02
C VAL A 66 -10.70 5.79 3.33
N SER A 67 -11.61 5.16 4.07
CA SER A 67 -11.33 4.47 5.33
C SER A 67 -12.16 3.21 5.46
N THR A 68 -11.62 2.26 6.21
CA THR A 68 -12.27 1.01 6.61
C THR A 68 -12.56 1.00 8.12
N ASN A 69 -13.14 -0.08 8.64
CA ASN A 69 -13.02 -0.38 10.06
C ASN A 69 -11.58 -0.76 10.44
N ASP A 70 -11.29 -0.75 11.74
CA ASP A 70 -10.01 -1.10 12.35
C ASP A 70 -10.11 -2.33 13.28
N VAL A 71 -11.23 -3.06 13.18
CA VAL A 71 -11.52 -4.21 14.03
C VAL A 71 -10.57 -5.35 13.66
N VAL A 72 -9.73 -5.74 14.62
CA VAL A 72 -8.81 -6.88 14.47
C VAL A 72 -9.59 -8.19 14.51
N PRO A 73 -9.57 -9.01 13.44
CA PRO A 73 -10.23 -10.30 13.45
C PRO A 73 -9.66 -11.25 14.51
N SER A 74 -10.53 -12.04 15.15
CA SER A 74 -10.16 -12.95 16.24
C SER A 74 -9.14 -14.02 15.80
N PHE A 75 -9.19 -14.46 14.54
CA PHE A 75 -8.26 -15.46 14.00
C PHE A 75 -6.81 -14.96 13.94
N LEU A 76 -6.58 -13.63 13.91
CA LEU A 76 -5.24 -13.07 13.92
C LEU A 76 -4.59 -13.06 15.30
N GLN A 77 -5.36 -13.16 16.38
CA GLN A 77 -4.85 -12.95 17.74
C GLN A 77 -3.63 -13.81 18.06
N LYS A 78 -3.64 -15.09 17.65
CA LYS A 78 -2.50 -15.98 17.80
C LYS A 78 -1.27 -15.46 17.06
N ARG A 79 -1.42 -15.07 15.79
CA ARG A 79 -0.32 -14.56 14.95
C ARG A 79 0.22 -13.24 15.47
N LEU A 80 -0.64 -12.35 15.97
CA LEU A 80 -0.23 -11.09 16.59
C LEU A 80 0.61 -11.32 17.85
N GLY A 81 0.28 -12.36 18.64
CA GLY A 81 1.09 -12.78 19.79
C GLY A 81 2.48 -13.28 19.40
N GLU A 82 2.59 -14.04 18.30
CA GLU A 82 3.89 -14.50 17.78
C GLU A 82 4.80 -13.34 17.32
N LEU A 83 4.21 -12.21 16.91
CA LEU A 83 4.94 -11.02 16.44
C LEU A 83 5.27 -10.01 17.54
N GLU A 84 4.92 -10.28 18.81
CA GLU A 84 5.03 -9.29 19.88
C GLU A 84 6.46 -8.81 20.14
N ASN A 85 7.44 -9.70 19.95
CA ASN A 85 8.86 -9.45 20.15
C ASN A 85 9.64 -9.24 18.84
N GLU A 86 8.95 -9.23 17.70
CA GLU A 86 9.56 -9.07 16.39
C GLU A 86 9.41 -7.63 15.87
N THR A 87 10.28 -7.24 14.93
CA THR A 87 10.12 -5.95 14.24
C THR A 87 8.99 -6.10 13.23
N CYS A 88 7.90 -5.36 13.41
CA CYS A 88 6.71 -5.54 12.59
C CYS A 88 5.90 -4.27 12.37
N ILE A 89 5.11 -4.29 11.30
CA ILE A 89 3.99 -3.39 11.05
C ILE A 89 2.76 -4.24 10.75
N ILE A 90 1.67 -3.95 11.47
CA ILE A 90 0.39 -4.64 11.37
C ILE A 90 -0.64 -3.62 10.90
N GLN A 91 -1.25 -3.91 9.76
CA GLN A 91 -2.25 -3.07 9.12
C GLN A 91 -3.56 -3.83 8.94
N ILE A 92 -4.69 -3.21 9.32
CA ILE A 92 -6.05 -3.73 9.15
C ILE A 92 -6.82 -2.77 8.26
N GLY A 93 -7.22 -3.22 7.07
CA GLY A 93 -7.80 -2.38 6.03
C GLY A 93 -6.90 -1.19 5.71
N THR A 94 -7.38 0.03 5.94
CA THR A 94 -6.61 1.28 5.76
C THR A 94 -5.90 1.77 7.03
N HIS A 95 -6.03 1.05 8.15
CA HIS A 95 -5.54 1.50 9.46
C HIS A 95 -4.29 0.75 9.90
N ILE A 96 -3.28 1.47 10.38
CA ILE A 96 -2.14 0.87 11.08
C ILE A 96 -2.58 0.53 12.50
N HIS A 97 -2.69 -0.76 12.78
CA HIS A 97 -3.02 -1.25 14.11
C HIS A 97 -1.83 -1.18 15.06
N LYS A 98 -0.63 -1.55 14.58
CA LYS A 98 0.58 -1.58 15.41
C LYS A 98 1.84 -1.44 14.57
N ILE A 99 2.80 -0.67 15.07
CA ILE A 99 4.19 -0.67 14.60
C ILE A 99 5.09 -1.00 15.78
N LYS A 100 5.96 -1.99 15.62
CA LYS A 100 6.94 -2.40 16.61
C LYS A 100 8.33 -2.32 16.01
N ILE A 101 9.16 -1.45 16.57
CA ILE A 101 10.57 -1.30 16.25
C ILE A 101 11.30 -1.12 17.57
N SER A 102 12.45 -1.78 17.76
CA SER A 102 13.29 -1.56 18.95
C SER A 102 13.90 -0.15 18.92
N ASP A 103 14.16 0.42 20.10
CA ASP A 103 14.76 1.76 20.19
C ASP A 103 16.19 1.79 19.62
N GLU A 104 16.88 0.64 19.67
CA GLU A 104 18.17 0.46 18.99
C GLU A 104 18.04 0.63 17.47
N LEU A 105 17.07 -0.03 16.83
CA LEU A 105 16.89 0.06 15.38
C LEU A 105 16.40 1.46 14.97
N LYS A 106 15.53 2.08 15.77
CA LYS A 106 15.11 3.48 15.55
C LYS A 106 16.28 4.45 15.63
N SER A 107 17.15 4.31 16.64
CA SER A 107 18.33 5.19 16.80
C SER A 107 19.37 4.98 15.69
N LYS A 108 19.42 3.79 15.08
CA LYS A 108 20.18 3.50 13.86
C LYS A 108 19.53 4.03 12.57
N GLY A 109 18.35 4.64 12.66
CA GLY A 109 17.67 5.29 11.54
C GLY A 109 16.70 4.41 10.74
N LEU A 110 16.37 3.21 11.21
CA LEU A 110 15.32 2.40 10.57
C LEU A 110 13.97 3.09 10.70
N VAL A 111 13.30 3.30 9.56
CA VAL A 111 11.94 3.88 9.52
C VAL A 111 10.97 2.81 9.04
N ILE A 112 9.91 2.58 9.82
CA ILE A 112 8.73 1.81 9.39
C ILE A 112 7.51 2.64 9.73
N SER A 113 6.67 2.91 8.73
CA SER A 113 5.47 3.74 8.89
C SER A 113 4.36 3.32 7.92
N SER A 114 3.17 3.92 8.08
CA SER A 114 2.17 3.90 7.02
C SER A 114 2.71 4.62 5.77
N ILE A 115 2.13 4.30 4.61
CA ILE A 115 2.38 5.06 3.38
C ILE A 115 1.93 6.53 3.53
N GLU A 116 0.87 6.78 4.30
CA GLU A 116 0.32 8.13 4.54
C GLU A 116 1.30 9.01 5.33
N ASP A 117 1.90 8.46 6.38
CA ASP A 117 2.91 9.15 7.17
C ASP A 117 4.19 9.37 6.35
N ALA A 118 4.55 8.40 5.50
CA ALA A 118 5.71 8.53 4.62
C ALA A 118 5.53 9.61 3.55
N ILE A 119 4.32 9.83 3.04
CA ILE A 119 4.04 10.93 2.11
C ILE A 119 4.35 12.29 2.74
N LYS A 120 4.12 12.43 4.05
CA LYS A 120 4.38 13.66 4.83
C LYS A 120 5.83 13.78 5.27
N ASN A 121 6.39 12.71 5.83
CA ASN A 121 7.69 12.73 6.51
C ASN A 121 8.87 12.32 5.61
N ASN A 122 8.60 11.59 4.52
CA ASN A 122 9.58 11.04 3.58
C ASN A 122 9.16 11.32 2.12
N SER A 123 8.55 12.49 1.89
CA SER A 123 7.89 12.85 0.62
C SER A 123 8.78 12.66 -0.61
N ASP A 124 10.07 13.00 -0.52
CA ASP A 124 11.02 12.88 -1.64
C ASP A 124 11.25 11.42 -2.06
N LEU A 125 11.36 10.50 -1.09
CA LEU A 125 11.55 9.08 -1.35
C LEU A 125 10.27 8.46 -1.94
N VAL A 126 9.12 8.82 -1.39
CA VAL A 126 7.82 8.38 -1.91
C VAL A 126 7.60 8.89 -3.33
N LYS A 127 7.87 10.18 -3.58
CA LYS A 127 7.78 10.78 -4.91
C LYS A 127 8.69 10.10 -5.91
N LYS A 128 9.96 9.86 -5.56
CA LYS A 128 10.91 9.11 -6.39
C LYS A 128 10.40 7.71 -6.74
N SER A 129 9.79 7.01 -5.78
CA SER A 129 9.20 5.69 -6.02
C SER A 129 7.98 5.74 -6.95
N LEU A 130 7.13 6.76 -6.81
CA LEU A 130 5.96 6.96 -7.68
C LEU A 130 6.36 7.37 -9.10
N GLU A 131 7.40 8.20 -9.25
CA GLU A 131 7.95 8.57 -10.56
C GLU A 131 8.59 7.36 -11.29
N ALA A 132 9.15 6.41 -10.55
CA ALA A 132 9.66 5.15 -11.12
C ALA A 132 8.55 4.16 -11.50
N SER A 133 7.33 4.34 -10.97
CA SER A 133 6.16 3.50 -11.23
C SER A 133 5.37 4.06 -12.42
N ASP A 134 5.77 3.74 -13.66
CA ASP A 134 5.11 4.28 -14.86
C ASP A 134 3.70 3.70 -15.07
N SER A 135 2.68 4.56 -14.95
CA SER A 135 1.27 4.23 -15.19
C SER A 135 0.99 3.72 -16.60
N LYS A 136 1.86 3.98 -17.59
CA LYS A 136 1.66 3.52 -18.97
C LYS A 136 2.02 2.05 -19.18
N ASN A 137 2.73 1.44 -18.23
CA ASN A 137 3.21 0.06 -18.37
C ASN A 137 2.07 -0.96 -18.27
N ASP A 138 1.09 -0.74 -17.40
CA ASP A 138 0.04 -1.68 -17.08
C ASP A 138 -1.17 -0.97 -16.42
N LYS A 139 -2.39 -1.41 -16.75
CA LYS A 139 -3.65 -0.84 -16.27
C LYS A 139 -3.78 -0.95 -14.75
N PHE A 140 -3.35 -2.04 -14.13
CA PHE A 140 -3.40 -2.17 -12.67
C PHE A 140 -2.35 -1.30 -11.96
N THR A 141 -1.22 -1.04 -12.61
CA THR A 141 -0.22 -0.05 -12.16
C THR A 141 -0.80 1.36 -12.18
N ALA A 142 -1.49 1.73 -13.28
CA ALA A 142 -2.20 3.00 -13.37
C ALA A 142 -3.28 3.14 -12.29
N LEU A 143 -4.09 2.08 -12.08
CA LEU A 143 -5.08 2.03 -11.02
C LEU A 143 -4.45 2.19 -9.63
N ASN A 144 -3.36 1.46 -9.38
CA ASN A 144 -2.65 1.53 -8.11
C ASN A 144 -2.11 2.93 -7.86
N ASN A 145 -1.40 3.53 -8.82
CA ASN A 145 -0.90 4.90 -8.74
C ASN A 145 -2.01 5.94 -8.53
N ALA A 146 -3.19 5.72 -9.09
CA ALA A 146 -4.33 6.60 -8.91
C ALA A 146 -4.95 6.47 -7.51
N ALA A 147 -5.24 5.24 -7.08
CA ALA A 147 -6.25 4.99 -6.05
C ALA A 147 -5.72 4.24 -4.80
N PHE A 148 -4.40 4.07 -4.63
CA PHE A 148 -3.88 3.47 -3.40
C PHE A 148 -4.33 4.25 -2.15
N ASN A 149 -4.81 3.52 -1.15
CA ASN A 149 -5.37 4.04 0.12
C ASN A 149 -4.84 3.27 1.34
N SER A 150 -3.89 2.37 1.11
CA SER A 150 -3.37 1.41 2.06
C SER A 150 -1.90 1.15 1.73
N GLY A 151 -1.11 0.71 2.71
CA GLY A 151 0.24 0.22 2.49
C GLY A 151 1.26 0.79 3.46
N VAL A 152 2.48 0.28 3.32
CA VAL A 152 3.56 0.53 4.27
C VAL A 152 4.78 1.16 3.60
N PHE A 153 5.55 1.91 4.39
CA PHE A 153 6.84 2.44 4.00
C PHE A 153 7.92 1.90 4.95
N ILE A 154 9.00 1.40 4.37
CA ILE A 154 10.18 0.92 5.10
C ILE A 154 11.41 1.59 4.49
N HIS A 155 12.17 2.32 5.28
CA HIS A 155 13.50 2.83 4.87
C HIS A 155 14.58 2.22 5.75
N ILE A 156 15.52 1.53 5.10
CA ILE A 156 16.67 0.88 5.72
C ILE A 156 17.90 1.75 5.40
N PRO A 157 18.49 2.43 6.39
CA PRO A 157 19.58 3.35 6.18
C PRO A 157 20.89 2.65 5.82
N LYS A 158 21.82 3.44 5.30
CA LYS A 158 23.14 2.98 4.86
C LYS A 158 23.86 2.18 5.94
N ASN A 159 24.50 1.07 5.54
CA ASN A 159 25.25 0.16 6.41
C ASN A 159 24.43 -0.57 7.51
N LEU A 160 23.09 -0.44 7.54
CA LEU A 160 22.28 -1.18 8.51
C LEU A 160 22.02 -2.60 8.01
N ILE A 161 22.48 -3.59 8.79
CA ILE A 161 22.20 -5.00 8.57
C ILE A 161 21.25 -5.49 9.65
N LEU A 162 20.06 -5.93 9.26
CA LEU A 162 19.09 -6.57 10.13
C LEU A 162 19.30 -8.08 10.10
N GLU A 163 19.57 -8.68 11.25
CA GLU A 163 19.68 -10.13 11.41
C GLU A 163 18.32 -10.81 11.44
N LYS A 164 17.33 -10.13 12.03
CA LYS A 164 15.94 -10.58 12.11
C LYS A 164 15.08 -9.96 10.99
N PRO A 165 14.05 -10.67 10.51
CA PRO A 165 13.15 -10.12 9.50
C PRO A 165 12.29 -8.98 10.03
N ILE A 166 11.86 -8.12 9.10
CA ILE A 166 10.76 -7.18 9.31
C ILE A 166 9.48 -7.85 8.81
N HIS A 167 8.49 -8.00 9.70
CA HIS A 167 7.19 -8.57 9.38
C HIS A 167 6.20 -7.47 8.95
N VAL A 168 5.62 -7.63 7.76
CA VAL A 168 4.54 -6.79 7.24
C VAL A 168 3.28 -7.64 7.19
N LEU A 169 2.44 -7.51 8.21
CA LEU A 169 1.17 -8.22 8.29
C LEU A 169 0.05 -7.28 7.86
N THR A 170 -0.65 -7.63 6.79
CA THR A 170 -1.84 -6.91 6.32
C THR A 170 -3.06 -7.81 6.41
N CYS A 171 -4.17 -7.30 6.93
CA CYS A 171 -5.45 -7.97 6.88
C CYS A 171 -6.50 -7.06 6.25
N LEU A 172 -7.39 -7.60 5.43
CA LEU A 172 -8.58 -6.88 5.02
C LEU A 172 -9.51 -6.65 6.21
N SER A 173 -10.24 -5.54 6.17
CA SER A 173 -11.32 -5.24 7.10
C SER A 173 -12.55 -6.07 6.77
N ASP A 174 -13.29 -6.47 7.80
CA ASP A 174 -14.55 -7.22 7.65
C ASP A 174 -15.73 -6.26 7.48
N ASP A 175 -15.66 -5.37 6.49
CA ASP A 175 -16.68 -4.37 6.14
C ASP A 175 -17.05 -4.36 4.65
N GLY A 176 -16.54 -5.34 3.88
CA GLY A 176 -16.77 -5.43 2.44
C GLY A 176 -16.04 -4.35 1.63
N ILE A 177 -15.13 -3.59 2.24
CA ILE A 177 -14.30 -2.61 1.56
C ILE A 177 -12.97 -3.25 1.14
N SER A 178 -12.66 -3.11 -0.14
CA SER A 178 -11.38 -3.46 -0.74
C SER A 178 -10.34 -2.38 -0.48
N THR A 179 -9.07 -2.79 -0.45
CA THR A 179 -7.94 -1.86 -0.35
C THR A 179 -7.04 -1.96 -1.55
N ILE A 180 -6.44 -0.83 -1.94
CA ILE A 180 -5.38 -0.79 -2.94
C ILE A 180 -4.11 -0.45 -2.18
N SER A 181 -3.26 -1.47 -2.02
CA SER A 181 -2.04 -1.36 -1.22
C SER A 181 -0.86 -0.88 -2.08
N ARG A 182 -0.09 0.08 -1.55
CA ARG A 182 1.21 0.50 -2.08
C ARG A 182 2.26 0.40 -0.98
N ASN A 183 3.15 -0.58 -1.14
CA ASN A 183 4.27 -0.78 -0.24
C ASN A 183 5.56 -0.24 -0.88
N ILE A 184 6.31 0.56 -0.14
CA ILE A 184 7.59 1.13 -0.59
C ILE A 184 8.67 0.68 0.39
N VAL A 185 9.67 -0.03 -0.14
CA VAL A 185 10.87 -0.40 0.61
C VAL A 185 12.07 0.28 -0.03
N PHE A 186 12.72 1.16 0.73
CA PHE A 186 13.93 1.86 0.31
C PHE A 186 15.11 1.29 1.10
N ALA A 187 16.05 0.68 0.41
CA ALA A 187 17.25 0.11 1.01
C ALA A 187 18.47 0.89 0.52
N ASP A 188 19.14 1.60 1.43
CA ASP A 188 20.34 2.36 1.10
C ASP A 188 21.54 1.46 0.86
N GLU A 189 22.62 2.05 0.35
CA GLU A 189 23.88 1.36 0.07
C GLU A 189 24.36 0.51 1.25
N SER A 190 24.86 -0.68 0.96
CA SER A 190 25.41 -1.60 1.95
C SER A 190 24.46 -1.95 3.11
N SER A 191 23.15 -1.72 2.95
CA SER A 191 22.13 -2.23 3.87
C SER A 191 21.72 -3.65 3.52
N LYS A 192 21.17 -4.38 4.50
CA LYS A 192 20.61 -5.72 4.31
C LYS A 192 19.46 -5.95 5.27
N ALA A 193 18.34 -6.44 4.74
CA ALA A 193 17.21 -6.87 5.55
C ALA A 193 16.47 -8.02 4.87
N THR A 194 15.69 -8.76 5.66
CA THR A 194 14.69 -9.70 5.17
C THR A 194 13.31 -9.13 5.46
N ILE A 195 12.44 -9.09 4.45
CA ILE A 195 11.04 -8.68 4.62
C ILE A 195 10.16 -9.91 4.48
N VAL A 196 9.25 -10.12 5.43
CA VAL A 196 8.22 -11.16 5.36
C VAL A 196 6.88 -10.47 5.26
N GLN A 197 6.20 -10.62 4.11
CA GLN A 197 4.87 -10.05 3.90
C GLN A 197 3.80 -11.13 3.99
N GLU A 198 2.80 -10.89 4.81
CA GLU A 198 1.68 -11.80 5.09
C GLU A 198 0.37 -11.06 4.81
N LEU A 199 -0.54 -11.68 4.06
CA LEU A 199 -1.86 -11.13 3.73
C LEU A 199 -2.95 -12.05 4.24
N TYR A 200 -3.92 -11.48 4.93
CA TYR A 200 -5.06 -12.18 5.52
C TYR A 200 -6.38 -11.55 5.10
N SER A 201 -7.43 -12.36 5.06
CA SER A 201 -8.83 -11.95 4.92
C SER A 201 -9.71 -12.95 5.65
N SER A 202 -10.88 -12.51 6.12
CA SER A 202 -11.96 -13.38 6.61
C SER A 202 -12.63 -14.19 5.49
#